data_AF-A0A7V0SC02-F1
#
_entry.id   AF-A0A7V0SC02-F1
#
_cell.length_a   1.000
_cell.length_b   1.000
_cell.length_c   1.000
_cell.angle_alpha   90.00
_cell.angle_beta   90.00
_cell.angle_gamma   90.00
#
_symmetry.space_group_name_H-M   'P 1'
#
loop_
_entity.id
_entity.type
_entity.pdbx_description
1 polymer ?
#
loop_
_entity_poly.entity_id
_entity_poly.type
_entity_poly.pdbx_seq_one_letter_code
_entity_poly.pdbx_strand_id
1 'polypeptide(L)'
;MDTITVLLKSTDGVNWSEVSEVYTAFGNGEPAMEFMPDKSIIAVLRCGSLGTGGYEFGNATGNTIIAISKPPYREWSYAHSFITRLDGATLFPVRGRIFAAGRNHLGPRFDMGNHLAKKRTAIYEVKRDRLVHLFDLPSNGDTSYTGVVTRGDTVYVSYYTCPITKDYPWIAGICFLPKTDVRIAQFSAAGMLKLADQAQAVKKGIK
;
A
#
# COMPACT_ATOMS: atom_id res chain seq x y z
N MET A 1 7.11 -20.27 9.47
CA MET A 1 7.10 -19.30 10.58
C MET A 1 6.19 -18.18 10.17
N ASP A 2 5.16 -17.92 10.96
CA ASP A 2 4.30 -16.76 10.73
C ASP A 2 5.09 -15.50 11.12
N THR A 3 5.18 -14.55 10.19
CA THR A 3 5.86 -13.27 10.44
C THR A 3 5.01 -12.43 11.37
N ILE A 4 5.64 -11.86 12.41
CA ILE A 4 5.01 -10.87 13.29
C ILE A 4 5.43 -9.46 12.88
N THR A 5 4.51 -8.50 12.96
CA THR A 5 4.85 -7.07 12.90
C THR A 5 4.73 -6.46 14.29
N VAL A 6 5.76 -5.73 14.71
CA VAL A 6 5.83 -5.04 16.02
C VAL A 6 6.00 -3.54 15.81
N LEU A 7 5.38 -2.74 16.69
CA LEU A 7 5.60 -1.31 16.77
C LEU A 7 6.76 -1.07 17.73
N LEU A 8 7.83 -0.47 17.23
CA LEU A 8 8.97 -0.04 18.02
C LEU A 8 8.97 1.49 18.17
N LYS A 9 9.52 1.99 19.26
CA LYS A 9 9.76 3.42 19.47
C LYS A 9 11.20 3.69 19.90
N SER A 10 11.66 4.87 19.54
CA SER A 10 12.95 5.42 19.94
C SER A 10 12.83 6.94 20.12
N THR A 11 13.72 7.51 20.93
CA THR A 11 13.87 8.96 21.11
C THR A 11 15.19 9.48 20.55
N ASP A 12 16.11 8.59 20.14
CA ASP A 12 17.46 8.92 19.66
C ASP A 12 17.80 8.25 18.31
N GLY A 13 16.93 7.38 17.79
CA GLY A 13 17.16 6.60 16.57
C GLY A 13 18.15 5.43 16.73
N VAL A 14 18.76 5.27 17.91
CA VAL A 14 19.79 4.25 18.20
C VAL A 14 19.23 3.15 19.11
N ASN A 15 18.55 3.54 20.19
CA ASN A 15 17.97 2.63 21.16
C ASN A 15 16.48 2.48 20.90
N TRP A 16 16.02 1.23 20.80
CA TRP A 16 14.64 0.91 20.44
C TRP A 16 13.98 0.06 21.53
N SER A 17 12.70 0.34 21.78
CA SER A 17 11.87 -0.43 22.69
C SER A 17 10.56 -0.82 22.02
N GLU A 18 10.07 -2.02 22.32
CA GLU A 18 8.79 -2.48 21.82
C GLU A 18 7.62 -1.76 22.52
N VAL A 19 6.65 -1.36 21.72
CA VAL A 19 5.38 -0.78 22.17
C VAL A 19 4.28 -1.84 22.10
N SER A 20 4.17 -2.60 21.02
CA SER A 20 3.12 -3.61 20.90
C SER A 20 3.37 -4.52 19.70
N GLU A 21 2.82 -5.72 19.76
CA GLU A 21 2.54 -6.51 18.57
C GLU A 21 1.39 -5.86 17.77
N VAL A 22 1.64 -5.56 16.50
CA VAL A 22 0.68 -4.91 15.60
C VAL A 22 -0.18 -5.95 14.90
N TYR A 23 0.40 -7.05 14.43
CA TYR A 23 -0.36 -8.11 13.77
C TYR A 23 0.38 -9.44 13.80
N THR A 24 -0.30 -10.48 14.25
CA THR A 24 0.26 -11.83 14.45
C THR A 24 -0.59 -12.94 13.84
N ALA A 25 -1.80 -12.64 13.33
CA ALA A 25 -2.75 -13.67 12.91
C ALA A 25 -2.35 -14.39 11.61
N PHE A 26 -1.69 -13.70 10.68
CA PHE A 26 -1.23 -14.27 9.42
C PHE A 26 0.09 -13.63 8.99
N GLY A 27 0.85 -14.36 8.16
CA GLY A 27 2.08 -13.87 7.54
C GLY A 27 1.87 -12.52 6.84
N ASN A 28 2.63 -11.54 7.31
CA ASN A 28 2.54 -10.15 6.84
C ASN A 28 3.94 -9.51 6.76
N GLY A 29 4.02 -8.34 6.14
CA GLY A 29 5.27 -7.59 6.06
C GLY A 29 5.08 -6.24 5.38
N GLU A 30 6.21 -5.59 5.09
CA GLU A 30 6.27 -4.27 4.44
C GLU A 30 5.29 -3.24 5.04
N PRO A 31 5.26 -3.09 6.39
CA PRO A 31 4.31 -2.17 6.99
C PRO A 31 4.64 -0.73 6.63
N ALA A 32 3.60 0.06 6.38
CA ALA A 32 3.69 1.51 6.29
C ALA A 32 2.64 2.12 7.21
N MET A 33 2.99 3.19 7.92
CA MET A 33 2.11 3.80 8.93
C MET A 33 2.13 5.32 8.86
N GLU A 34 1.06 5.94 9.33
CA GLU A 34 0.92 7.39 9.44
C GLU A 34 0.04 7.76 10.65
N PHE A 35 0.29 8.93 11.23
CA PHE A 35 -0.56 9.52 12.26
C PHE A 35 -1.79 10.17 11.65
N MET A 36 -2.95 9.85 12.21
CA MET A 36 -4.22 10.51 11.92
C MET A 36 -4.37 11.79 12.76
N PRO A 37 -5.27 12.73 12.38
CA PRO A 37 -5.50 13.97 13.12
C PRO A 37 -5.92 13.76 14.59
N ASP A 38 -6.55 12.62 14.91
CA ASP A 38 -6.94 12.22 16.27
C ASP A 38 -5.80 11.54 17.07
N LYS A 39 -4.55 11.63 16.58
CA LYS A 39 -3.33 11.04 17.14
C LYS A 39 -3.29 9.51 17.09
N SER A 40 -4.30 8.84 16.53
CA SER A 40 -4.21 7.41 16.27
C SER A 40 -3.22 7.12 15.14
N ILE A 41 -2.65 5.92 15.14
CA ILE A 41 -1.86 5.41 14.02
C ILE A 41 -2.81 4.62 13.13
N ILE A 42 -2.71 4.83 11.82
CA ILE A 42 -3.18 3.88 10.82
C ILE A 42 -1.98 3.27 10.12
N ALA A 43 -1.98 1.96 9.98
CA ALA A 43 -0.96 1.19 9.28
C ALA A 43 -1.59 0.31 8.21
N VAL A 44 -0.84 0.07 7.14
CA VAL A 44 -1.15 -0.96 6.15
C VAL A 44 -0.06 -2.02 6.19
N LEU A 45 -0.44 -3.29 6.04
CA LEU A 45 0.49 -4.41 6.00
C LEU A 45 0.18 -5.28 4.78
N ARG A 46 1.22 -5.66 4.04
CA ARG A 46 1.13 -6.62 2.96
C ARG A 46 0.85 -8.00 3.53
N CYS A 47 -0.25 -8.63 3.14
CA CYS A 47 -0.59 -9.99 3.53
C CYS A 47 -0.64 -10.90 2.29
N GLY A 48 0.26 -11.89 2.24
CA GLY A 48 0.37 -12.81 1.09
C GLY A 48 -0.82 -13.76 0.96
N SER A 49 -1.34 -14.23 2.10
CA SER A 49 -2.54 -15.06 2.19
C SER A 49 -3.05 -15.08 3.63
N LEU A 50 -4.32 -15.42 3.80
CA LEU A 50 -4.93 -15.69 5.11
C LEU A 50 -4.73 -17.17 5.49
N GLY A 51 -3.47 -17.63 5.50
CA GLY A 51 -3.11 -19.01 5.88
C GLY A 51 -3.28 -20.06 4.78
N THR A 52 -3.55 -19.65 3.54
CA THR A 52 -3.63 -20.57 2.37
C THR A 52 -2.31 -20.58 1.59
N GLY A 53 -1.92 -21.73 1.04
CA GLY A 53 -0.67 -21.88 0.27
C GLY A 53 -0.73 -21.29 -1.15
N GLY A 54 0.34 -21.47 -1.94
CA GLY A 54 0.38 -21.11 -3.37
C GLY A 54 0.70 -19.64 -3.66
N TYR A 55 1.49 -19.00 -2.81
CA TYR A 55 1.78 -17.58 -2.89
C TYR A 55 2.45 -17.13 -4.21
N GLU A 56 3.31 -17.97 -4.79
CA GLU A 56 4.15 -17.67 -5.96
C GLU A 56 3.34 -17.44 -7.25
N PHE A 57 2.17 -18.07 -7.36
CA PHE A 57 1.26 -17.96 -8.50
C PHE A 57 -0.01 -17.17 -8.15
N GLY A 58 0.03 -16.45 -7.04
CA GLY A 58 -1.07 -15.66 -6.54
C GLY A 58 -2.02 -16.45 -5.65
N ASN A 59 -2.72 -15.73 -4.77
CA ASN A 59 -3.58 -16.30 -3.78
C ASN A 59 -4.84 -15.46 -3.61
N ALA A 60 -6.01 -16.09 -3.74
CA ALA A 60 -7.32 -15.44 -3.67
C ALA A 60 -7.60 -14.70 -2.35
N THR A 61 -6.83 -14.97 -1.29
CA THR A 61 -6.93 -14.31 0.02
C THR A 61 -5.83 -13.27 0.26
N GLY A 62 -4.87 -13.09 -0.66
CA GLY A 62 -3.85 -12.05 -0.56
C GLY A 62 -4.47 -10.65 -0.48
N ASN A 63 -4.06 -9.84 0.50
CA ASN A 63 -4.79 -8.62 0.84
C ASN A 63 -3.89 -7.56 1.48
N THR A 64 -4.48 -6.40 1.71
CA THR A 64 -3.89 -5.38 2.57
C THR A 64 -4.61 -5.38 3.91
N ILE A 65 -3.88 -5.63 4.99
CA ILE A 65 -4.39 -5.45 6.35
C ILE A 65 -4.32 -3.95 6.65
N ILE A 66 -5.41 -3.38 7.16
CA ILE A 66 -5.47 -2.02 7.68
C ILE A 66 -5.58 -2.14 9.19
N ALA A 67 -4.54 -1.71 9.89
CA ALA A 67 -4.44 -1.78 11.34
C ALA A 67 -4.54 -0.36 11.94
N ILE A 68 -5.34 -0.19 12.99
CA ILE A 68 -5.52 1.10 13.65
C ILE A 68 -5.34 0.95 15.15
N SER A 69 -4.56 1.86 15.74
CA SER A 69 -4.39 1.95 17.18
C SER A 69 -4.44 3.38 17.68
N LYS A 70 -5.17 3.59 18.79
CA LYS A 70 -5.17 4.88 19.51
C LYS A 70 -4.01 4.91 20.52
N PRO A 71 -3.53 6.10 20.94
CA PRO A 71 -2.62 6.18 22.08
C PRO A 71 -3.18 5.40 23.28
N PRO A 72 -2.36 4.64 24.03
CA PRO A 72 -0.88 4.57 23.98
C PRO A 72 -0.32 3.53 23.01
N TYR A 73 -1.08 3.15 21.97
CA TYR A 73 -0.69 2.24 20.89
C TYR A 73 -0.44 0.78 21.31
N ARG A 74 -1.22 0.29 22.27
CA ARG A 74 -1.08 -1.07 22.83
C ARG A 74 -2.07 -2.07 22.24
N GLU A 75 -3.19 -1.58 21.71
CA GLU A 75 -4.27 -2.41 21.18
C GLU A 75 -4.60 -1.99 19.75
N TRP A 76 -4.83 -2.98 18.89
CA TRP A 76 -5.02 -2.76 17.46
C TRP A 76 -6.34 -3.35 16.98
N SER A 77 -6.99 -2.62 16.09
CA SER A 77 -8.18 -3.05 15.36
C SER A 77 -7.82 -3.24 13.89
N TYR A 78 -8.46 -4.21 13.23
CA TYR A 78 -8.08 -4.62 11.88
C TYR A 78 -9.26 -4.63 10.91
N ALA A 79 -8.97 -4.27 9.67
CA ALA A 79 -9.82 -4.57 8.52
C ALA A 79 -8.96 -5.16 7.40
N HIS A 80 -9.57 -6.02 6.56
CA HIS A 80 -8.91 -6.59 5.39
C HIS A 80 -9.46 -5.97 4.12
N SER A 81 -8.60 -5.32 3.36
CA SER A 81 -8.94 -4.82 2.03
C SER A 81 -8.51 -5.79 0.96
N PHE A 82 -9.48 -6.31 0.22
CA PHE A 82 -9.28 -7.30 -0.84
C PHE A 82 -9.17 -6.68 -2.25
N ILE A 83 -9.05 -5.36 -2.37
CA ILE A 83 -8.91 -4.74 -3.69
C ILE A 83 -7.52 -4.97 -4.28
N THR A 84 -6.50 -5.04 -3.42
CA THR A 84 -5.12 -5.29 -3.81
C THR A 84 -4.33 -5.79 -2.61
N ARG A 85 -3.17 -6.37 -2.87
CA ARG A 85 -2.14 -6.63 -1.87
C ARG A 85 -1.09 -5.52 -2.00
N LEU A 86 -1.21 -4.50 -1.15
CA LEU A 86 -0.44 -3.27 -1.32
C LEU A 86 1.01 -3.51 -0.88
N ASP A 87 1.89 -3.71 -1.84
CA ASP A 87 3.32 -3.92 -1.60
C ASP A 87 4.09 -2.59 -1.69
N GLY A 88 5.19 -2.48 -0.94
CA GLY A 88 6.11 -1.32 -1.04
C GLY A 88 5.43 0.04 -0.88
N ALA A 89 4.49 0.13 0.06
CA ALA A 89 3.64 1.31 0.21
C ALA A 89 4.35 2.44 0.97
N THR A 90 3.98 3.68 0.65
CA THR A 90 4.16 4.85 1.53
C THR A 90 2.81 5.45 1.81
N LEU A 91 2.49 5.65 3.09
CA LEU A 91 1.31 6.39 3.53
C LEU A 91 1.66 7.88 3.62
N PHE A 92 0.69 8.74 3.32
CA PHE A 92 0.87 10.18 3.42
C PHE A 92 -0.46 10.89 3.73
N PRO A 93 -0.44 11.93 4.59
CA PRO A 93 -1.62 12.68 4.94
C PRO A 93 -1.84 13.82 3.94
N VAL A 94 -3.10 14.03 3.54
CA VAL A 94 -3.52 15.20 2.76
C VAL A 94 -4.84 15.71 3.34
N ARG A 95 -4.81 16.93 3.92
CA ARG A 95 -5.98 17.62 4.49
C ARG A 95 -6.79 16.73 5.46
N GLY A 96 -6.09 16.00 6.33
CA GLY A 96 -6.69 15.13 7.36
C GLY A 96 -7.18 13.77 6.87
N ARG A 97 -7.02 13.45 5.58
CA ARG A 97 -7.25 12.12 5.01
C ARG A 97 -5.92 11.42 4.77
N ILE A 98 -5.95 10.09 4.77
CA ILE A 98 -4.76 9.27 4.56
C ILE A 98 -4.82 8.64 3.19
N PHE A 99 -3.72 8.74 2.46
CA PHE A 99 -3.53 8.16 1.15
C PHE A 99 -2.33 7.24 1.17
N ALA A 100 -2.25 6.35 0.19
CA ALA A 100 -1.11 5.48 0.00
C ALA A 100 -0.68 5.46 -1.47
N ALA A 101 0.63 5.43 -1.68
CA ALA A 101 1.23 5.11 -2.95
C ALA A 101 1.92 3.75 -2.83
N GLY A 102 1.56 2.78 -3.67
CA GLY A 102 2.05 1.41 -3.52
C GLY A 102 1.74 0.55 -4.74
N ARG A 103 2.08 -0.74 -4.67
CA ARG A 103 1.88 -1.65 -5.79
C ARG A 103 0.43 -2.08 -5.90
N ASN A 104 -0.13 -1.89 -7.08
CA ASN A 104 -1.36 -2.50 -7.54
C ASN A 104 -1.07 -3.79 -8.31
N HIS A 105 -1.71 -4.87 -7.91
CA HIS A 105 -1.68 -6.14 -8.62
C HIS A 105 -2.82 -6.18 -9.62
N LEU A 106 -2.48 -6.17 -10.91
CA LEU A 106 -3.48 -6.31 -11.97
C LEU A 106 -3.78 -7.80 -12.20
N GLY A 107 -5.01 -8.09 -12.60
CA GLY A 107 -5.46 -9.46 -12.82
C GLY A 107 -6.72 -9.78 -12.03
N PRO A 108 -7.26 -11.00 -12.21
CA PRO A 108 -8.42 -11.46 -11.47
C PRO A 108 -8.10 -11.66 -9.98
N ARG A 109 -9.11 -11.52 -9.12
CA ARG A 109 -8.92 -11.64 -7.67
C ARG A 109 -8.26 -12.96 -7.23
N PHE A 110 -8.54 -14.07 -7.92
CA PHE A 110 -8.05 -15.39 -7.54
C PHE A 110 -6.52 -15.54 -7.67
N ASP A 111 -5.85 -14.68 -8.44
CA ASP A 111 -4.40 -14.69 -8.66
C ASP A 111 -3.66 -13.50 -8.00
N MET A 112 -4.27 -12.87 -7.00
CA MET A 112 -3.69 -11.73 -6.29
C MET A 112 -2.27 -12.05 -5.78
N GLY A 113 -1.27 -11.29 -6.21
CA GLY A 113 0.14 -11.56 -5.91
C GLY A 113 0.92 -12.31 -7.00
N ASN A 114 0.27 -12.81 -8.05
CA ASN A 114 0.90 -13.66 -9.07
C ASN A 114 2.10 -12.96 -9.74
N HIS A 115 3.26 -13.61 -9.72
CA HIS A 115 4.50 -13.09 -10.32
C HIS A 115 4.45 -13.01 -11.86
N LEU A 116 3.56 -13.78 -12.50
CA LEU A 116 3.33 -13.73 -13.95
C LEU A 116 2.33 -12.63 -14.36
N ALA A 117 1.66 -12.02 -13.40
CA ALA A 117 0.70 -10.95 -13.68
C ALA A 117 1.40 -9.58 -13.77
N LYS A 118 0.71 -8.64 -14.43
CA LYS A 118 1.16 -7.25 -14.57
C LYS A 118 0.91 -6.49 -13.27
N LYS A 119 1.74 -5.47 -13.01
CA LYS A 119 1.66 -4.64 -11.81
C LYS A 119 1.76 -3.17 -12.20
N ARG A 120 1.22 -2.30 -11.35
CA ARG A 120 1.34 -0.84 -11.45
C ARG A 120 1.72 -0.26 -10.11
N THR A 121 2.40 0.88 -10.11
CA THR A 121 2.38 1.79 -8.97
C THR A 121 1.06 2.56 -9.02
N ALA A 122 0.36 2.66 -7.91
CA ALA A 122 -0.95 3.29 -7.86
C ALA A 122 -1.16 4.11 -6.59
N ILE A 123 -2.14 5.01 -6.66
CA ILE A 123 -2.59 5.86 -5.56
C ILE A 123 -3.92 5.35 -5.03
N TYR A 124 -4.00 5.26 -3.71
CA TYR A 124 -5.18 4.84 -2.97
C TYR A 124 -5.55 5.86 -1.91
N GLU A 125 -6.84 6.01 -1.60
CA GLU A 125 -7.25 6.50 -0.29
C GLU A 125 -7.29 5.31 0.70
N VAL A 126 -6.72 5.50 1.88
CA VAL A 126 -6.76 4.51 2.96
C VAL A 126 -7.90 4.90 3.91
N LYS A 127 -8.97 4.10 3.91
CA LYS A 127 -10.05 4.20 4.90
C LYS A 127 -9.79 3.22 6.02
N ARG A 128 -10.53 3.37 7.12
CA ARG A 128 -10.42 2.46 8.26
C ARG A 128 -10.80 1.02 7.95
N ASP A 129 -11.68 0.82 6.97
CA ASP A 129 -12.27 -0.47 6.61
C ASP A 129 -11.78 -1.03 5.27
N ARG A 130 -11.16 -0.20 4.42
CA ARG A 130 -10.75 -0.60 3.06
C ARG A 130 -9.78 0.40 2.43
N LEU A 131 -9.10 -0.06 1.38
CA LEU A 131 -8.49 0.82 0.38
C LEU A 131 -9.53 1.24 -0.67
N VAL A 132 -9.31 2.39 -1.28
CA VAL A 132 -10.05 2.89 -2.44
C VAL A 132 -9.03 3.25 -3.51
N HIS A 133 -9.00 2.51 -4.62
CA HIS A 133 -8.14 2.83 -5.76
C HIS A 133 -8.57 4.15 -6.39
N LEU A 134 -7.62 5.03 -6.70
CA LEU A 134 -7.87 6.30 -7.37
C LEU A 134 -7.37 6.29 -8.81
N PHE A 135 -6.08 6.00 -9.01
CA PHE A 135 -5.45 5.93 -10.33
C PHE A 135 -4.09 5.23 -10.27
N ASP A 136 -3.67 4.71 -11.42
CA ASP A 136 -2.33 4.14 -11.61
C ASP A 136 -1.35 5.21 -12.14
N LEU A 137 -0.11 5.16 -11.69
CA LEU A 137 0.99 5.95 -12.23
C LEU A 137 1.61 5.24 -13.46
N PRO A 138 2.22 5.98 -14.40
CA PRO A 138 2.93 5.39 -15.53
C PRO A 138 4.07 4.48 -15.08
N SER A 139 3.82 3.17 -15.06
CA SER A 139 4.69 2.18 -14.46
C SER A 139 4.39 0.80 -15.01
N ASN A 140 5.35 -0.13 -14.94
CA ASN A 140 5.13 -1.50 -15.33
C ASN A 140 6.26 -2.46 -14.87
N GLY A 141 6.05 -3.78 -15.00
CA GLY A 141 7.00 -4.83 -14.68
C GLY A 141 7.21 -4.92 -13.18
N ASP A 142 8.46 -4.93 -12.76
CA ASP A 142 8.79 -4.67 -11.37
C ASP A 142 8.76 -3.16 -11.11
N THR A 143 7.90 -2.75 -10.17
CA THR A 143 7.59 -1.33 -9.89
C THR A 143 7.08 -1.14 -8.46
N SER A 144 7.07 0.11 -7.97
CA SER A 144 6.58 0.60 -6.66
C SER A 144 7.71 1.00 -5.70
N TYR A 145 7.65 0.58 -4.42
CA TYR A 145 8.51 1.01 -3.30
C TYR A 145 8.66 2.53 -3.29
N THR A 146 7.54 3.17 -2.96
CA THR A 146 7.38 4.59 -3.24
C THR A 146 7.95 5.46 -2.13
N GLY A 147 8.32 6.69 -2.46
CA GLY A 147 8.53 7.77 -1.50
C GLY A 147 7.69 8.98 -1.87
N VAL A 148 7.06 9.63 -0.90
CA VAL A 148 6.10 10.73 -1.14
C VAL A 148 6.54 12.00 -0.45
N VAL A 149 6.42 13.13 -1.15
CA VAL A 149 6.62 14.48 -0.60
C VAL A 149 5.47 15.37 -1.04
N THR A 150 4.84 16.06 -0.09
CA THR A 150 3.80 17.06 -0.36
C THR A 150 4.36 18.46 -0.15
N ARG A 151 4.16 19.35 -1.12
CA ARG A 151 4.54 20.78 -1.06
C ARG A 151 3.39 21.65 -1.55
N GLY A 152 2.75 22.38 -0.64
CA GLY A 152 1.54 23.15 -0.96
C GLY A 152 0.44 22.23 -1.49
N ASP A 153 -0.11 22.55 -2.66
CA ASP A 153 -1.11 21.70 -3.34
C ASP A 153 -0.49 20.60 -4.20
N THR A 154 0.84 20.45 -4.24
CA THR A 154 1.51 19.48 -5.10
C THR A 154 1.95 18.25 -4.32
N VAL A 155 1.65 17.06 -4.84
CA VAL A 155 2.14 15.77 -4.35
C VAL A 155 3.15 15.22 -5.35
N TYR A 156 4.33 14.85 -4.86
CA TYR A 156 5.38 14.18 -5.61
C TYR A 156 5.50 12.74 -5.12
N VAL A 157 5.50 11.79 -6.05
CA VAL A 157 5.64 10.37 -5.75
C VAL A 157 6.81 9.81 -6.55
N SER A 158 7.88 9.44 -5.84
CA SER A 158 8.99 8.67 -6.39
C SER A 158 8.68 7.18 -6.36
N TYR A 159 9.09 6.44 -7.38
CA TYR A 159 8.96 4.98 -7.47
C TYR A 159 9.93 4.43 -8.50
N TYR A 160 10.41 3.20 -8.30
CA TYR A 160 11.11 2.51 -9.38
C TYR A 160 10.11 1.86 -10.34
N THR A 161 10.52 1.65 -11.59
CA THR A 161 9.75 0.95 -12.63
C THR A 161 10.67 0.39 -13.70
N CYS A 162 10.24 -0.68 -14.37
CA CYS A 162 10.81 -1.09 -15.65
C CYS A 162 10.49 -0.05 -16.75
N PRO A 163 11.17 -0.11 -17.92
CA PRO A 163 10.85 0.75 -19.06
C PRO A 163 9.36 0.66 -19.45
N ILE A 164 8.68 1.80 -19.43
CA ILE A 164 7.21 1.88 -19.63
C ILE A 164 6.76 1.73 -21.09
N THR A 165 7.70 1.52 -22.02
CA THR A 165 7.41 1.36 -23.45
C THR A 165 6.82 -0.01 -23.79
N LYS A 166 6.88 -0.97 -22.86
CA LYS A 166 6.22 -2.27 -22.99
C LYS A 166 5.59 -2.70 -21.67
N ASP A 167 4.58 -3.56 -21.79
CA ASP A 167 3.78 -4.06 -20.68
C ASP A 167 4.19 -5.49 -20.22
N TYR A 168 5.42 -5.62 -19.73
CA TYR A 168 5.99 -6.80 -19.06
C TYR A 168 5.23 -7.28 -17.81
N PRO A 169 5.15 -8.61 -17.58
CA PRO A 169 4.77 -9.17 -16.29
C PRO A 169 5.85 -8.89 -15.23
N TRP A 170 5.47 -8.98 -13.95
CA TRP A 170 6.37 -8.66 -12.84
C TRP A 170 7.68 -9.46 -12.85
N ILE A 171 7.59 -10.79 -13.06
CA ILE A 171 8.77 -11.67 -13.05
C ILE A 171 9.78 -11.32 -14.13
N ALA A 172 9.32 -10.77 -15.27
CA ALA A 172 10.24 -10.36 -16.32
C ALA A 172 11.05 -9.13 -15.91
N GLY A 173 10.43 -8.22 -15.15
CA GLY A 173 11.09 -7.08 -14.57
C GLY A 173 12.22 -7.50 -13.63
N ILE A 174 11.90 -8.33 -12.63
CA ILE A 174 12.87 -8.70 -11.59
C ILE A 174 14.00 -9.62 -12.11
N CYS A 175 13.70 -10.56 -13.02
CA CYS A 175 14.68 -11.56 -13.45
C CYS A 175 15.48 -11.17 -14.69
N PHE A 176 14.92 -10.35 -15.61
CA PHE A 176 15.50 -10.16 -16.94
C PHE A 176 15.75 -8.70 -17.31
N LEU A 177 15.25 -7.73 -16.54
CA LEU A 177 15.44 -6.30 -16.80
C LEU A 177 16.34 -5.67 -15.72
N PRO A 178 17.68 -5.75 -15.86
CA PRO A 178 18.59 -5.21 -14.85
C PRO A 178 18.57 -3.68 -14.76
N LYS A 179 17.98 -2.99 -15.76
CA LYS A 179 17.83 -1.54 -15.76
C LYS A 179 16.42 -1.15 -15.34
N THR A 180 16.30 -0.64 -14.12
CA THR A 180 15.09 0.02 -13.60
C THR A 180 15.30 1.52 -13.56
N ASP A 181 14.28 2.30 -13.93
CA ASP A 181 14.27 3.74 -13.75
C ASP A 181 13.68 4.08 -12.38
N VAL A 182 14.25 5.06 -11.66
CA VAL A 182 13.51 5.77 -10.60
C VAL A 182 12.85 6.97 -11.22
N ARG A 183 11.52 7.05 -11.13
CA ARG A 183 10.70 8.13 -11.70
C ARG A 183 10.00 8.89 -10.60
N ILE A 184 9.65 10.14 -10.89
CA ILE A 184 8.80 10.97 -10.04
C ILE A 184 7.56 11.35 -10.83
N ALA A 185 6.38 11.04 -10.30
CA ALA A 185 5.11 11.57 -10.77
C ALA A 185 4.71 12.77 -9.91
N GLN A 186 4.04 13.74 -10.52
CA GLN A 186 3.51 14.92 -9.86
C GLN A 186 2.03 15.08 -10.16
N PHE A 187 1.22 15.40 -9.16
CA PHE A 187 -0.19 15.72 -9.31
C PHE A 187 -0.67 16.64 -8.19
N SER A 188 -1.85 17.23 -8.34
CA SER A 188 -2.42 18.13 -7.32
C SER A 188 -3.17 17.37 -6.23
N ALA A 189 -3.00 17.80 -4.98
CA ALA A 189 -3.73 17.32 -3.82
C ALA A 189 -5.24 17.60 -3.98
N ALA A 190 -5.61 18.78 -4.48
CA ALA A 190 -7.00 19.10 -4.78
C ALA A 190 -7.63 18.14 -5.81
N GLY A 191 -6.91 17.80 -6.88
CA GLY A 191 -7.37 16.85 -7.89
C GLY A 191 -7.53 15.44 -7.34
N MET A 192 -6.56 14.97 -6.55
CA MET A 192 -6.62 13.67 -5.88
C MET A 192 -7.81 13.57 -4.92
N LEU A 193 -8.07 14.62 -4.13
CA LEU A 193 -9.23 14.67 -3.22
C LEU A 193 -10.54 14.59 -4.00
N LYS A 194 -10.66 15.32 -5.11
CA LYS A 194 -11.84 15.28 -5.98
C LYS A 194 -12.11 13.86 -6.50
N LEU A 195 -11.08 13.15 -6.97
CA LEU A 195 -11.20 11.76 -7.41
C LEU A 195 -11.65 10.84 -6.28
N ALA A 196 -11.11 11.04 -5.07
CA ALA A 196 -11.49 10.25 -3.92
C ALA A 196 -12.97 10.47 -3.51
N ASP A 197 -13.47 11.71 -3.61
CA ASP A 197 -14.88 12.02 -3.34
C ASP A 197 -15.80 11.40 -4.41
N GLN A 198 -15.40 11.45 -5.67
CA GLN A 198 -16.13 10.82 -6.78
C GLN A 198 -16.21 9.29 -6.62
N ALA A 199 -15.09 8.63 -6.28
CA ALA A 199 -15.05 7.19 -6.05
C ALA A 199 -16.00 6.75 -4.91
N GLN A 200 -16.20 7.60 -3.91
CA GLN A 200 -17.15 7.34 -2.82
C GLN A 200 -18.61 7.56 -3.23
N ALA A 201 -18.89 8.55 -4.07
CA ALA A 201 -20.25 8.84 -4.54
C ALA A 201 -20.80 7.69 -5.40
N VAL A 202 -19.99 7.12 -6.28
CA VAL A 202 -20.35 5.95 -7.12
C VAL A 202 -20.82 4.79 -6.24
N LYS A 203 -20.13 4.52 -5.12
CA LYS A 203 -20.52 3.44 -4.19
C LYS A 203 -21.86 3.69 -3.49
N LYS A 204 -22.27 4.95 -3.29
CA LYS A 204 -23.56 5.29 -2.65
C LYS A 204 -24.76 5.23 -3.61
N GLY A 205 -24.52 5.40 -4.91
CA GLY A 205 -25.55 5.33 -5.95
C GLY A 205 -25.90 3.92 -6.42
N ILE A 206 -25.13 2.91 -5.98
CA ILE A 206 -25.46 1.50 -6.13
C ILE A 206 -26.16 1.08 -4.83
N LYS A 207 -27.48 1.31 -4.78
CA LYS A 207 -28.38 0.74 -3.77
C LYS A 207 -29.46 -0.04 -4.49
#